data_AF-A0A0E1X1Z7-F1
#
_entry.id   AF-A0A0E1X1Z7-F1
#
_cell.length_a   1.000
_cell.length_b   1.000
_cell.length_c   1.000
_cell.angle_alpha   90.00
_cell.angle_beta   90.00
_cell.angle_gamma   90.00
#
_symmetry.space_group_name_H-M   'P 1'
#
loop_
_entity.id
_entity.type
_entity.pdbx_description
1 polymer ?
#
loop_
_entity_poly.entity_id
_entity_poly.type
_entity_poly.pdbx_seq_one_letter_code
_entity_poly.pdbx_strand_id
1 'polypeptide(L)' 'MFRKFLFSYRYDGAKWSIEIQARSVDEARKRISSLALARYDGEVFARYPATVGFIPRMIAFFRNARLAA' A
#
# COMPACT_ATOMS: atom_id res chain seq x y z
N MET A 1 1.46 -9.58 16.29
CA MET A 1 1.03 -8.16 16.27
C MET A 1 1.85 -7.42 15.22
N PHE A 2 1.24 -6.51 14.44
CA PHE A 2 1.98 -5.70 13.47
C PHE A 2 2.55 -4.44 14.15
N ARG A 3 3.77 -4.07 13.77
CA ARG A 3 4.47 -2.85 14.18
C ARG A 3 4.93 -2.09 12.95
N LYS A 4 5.12 -0.78 13.09
CA LYS A 4 5.66 0.08 12.05
C LYS A 4 7.17 0.13 12.17
N PHE A 5 7.87 -0.12 11.07
CA PHE A 5 9.32 -0.02 10.95
C PHE A 5 9.64 1.09 9.95
N LEU A 6 10.47 2.05 10.36
CA LEU A 6 10.86 3.19 9.54
C LEU A 6 12.17 2.89 8.81
N PHE A 7 12.19 3.13 7.50
CA PHE A 7 13.38 3.03 6.66
C PHE A 7 13.67 4.39 6.05
N SER A 8 14.94 4.81 6.09
CA SER A 8 15.37 6.03 5.41
C SER A 8 16.25 5.71 4.20
N TYR A 9 16.11 6.48 3.13
CA TYR A 9 16.94 6.39 1.93
C TYR A 9 17.23 7.79 1.38
N ARG A 10 18.22 7.90 0.48
CA ARG A 10 18.54 9.14 -0.21
C ARG A 10 18.11 9.04 -1.67
N TYR A 11 17.50 10.10 -2.17
CA TYR A 11 17.13 10.24 -3.57
C TYR A 11 17.14 11.73 -3.91
N ASP A 12 17.83 12.08 -5.01
CA ASP A 12 17.98 13.45 -5.50
C ASP A 12 18.50 14.45 -4.44
N GLY A 13 19.57 14.05 -3.74
CA GLY A 13 20.18 14.86 -2.66
C GLY A 13 19.34 14.97 -1.37
N ALA A 14 18.07 14.57 -1.39
CA ALA A 14 17.18 14.62 -0.24
C ALA A 14 17.12 13.29 0.52
N LYS A 15 16.83 13.36 1.82
CA LYS A 15 16.57 12.20 2.67
C LYS A 15 15.07 11.95 2.76
N TRP A 16 14.65 10.76 2.35
CA TRP A 16 13.28 10.31 2.40
C TRP A 16 13.12 9.21 3.46
N SER A 17 11.90 9.02 3.95
CA SER A 17 11.59 7.92 4.86
C SER A 17 10.27 7.25 4.49
N ILE A 18 10.20 5.94 4.66
CA ILE A 18 9.03 5.11 4.39
C ILE A 18 8.74 4.22 5.60
N GLU A 19 7.45 4.13 5.98
CA GLU A 19 6.98 3.24 7.03
C GLU A 19 6.48 1.92 6.45
N ILE A 20 7.01 0.81 6.96
CA ILE A 20 6.56 -0.55 6.59
C ILE A 20 5.92 -1.20 7.82
N GLN A 21 4.68 -1.65 7.67
CA GLN A 21 4.03 -2.49 8.67
C GLN A 21 4.48 -3.94 8.50
N ALA A 22 5.00 -4.55 9.57
CA ALA A 22 5.44 -5.95 9.59
C ALA A 22 5.32 -6.54 11.01
N ARG A 23 5.47 -7.86 11.16
CA ARG A 23 5.46 -8.52 12.48
C ARG A 23 6.85 -8.55 13.13
N SER A 24 7.91 -8.41 12.34
CA SER A 24 9.30 -8.37 12.79
C SER A 24 10.15 -7.47 11.88
N VAL A 25 11.36 -7.12 12.35
CA VAL A 25 12.35 -6.38 11.55
C VAL A 25 12.74 -7.17 10.30
N ASP A 26 12.90 -8.49 10.40
CA ASP A 26 13.23 -9.35 9.25
C ASP A 26 12.14 -9.35 8.19
N GLU A 27 10.86 -9.43 8.60
CA GLU A 27 9.75 -9.30 7.66
C GLU A 27 9.71 -7.90 7.02
N ALA A 28 10.00 -6.84 7.79
CA ALA A 28 10.08 -5.48 7.27
C ALA A 28 11.22 -5.33 6.24
N ARG A 29 12.40 -5.92 6.50
CA ARG A 29 13.53 -5.96 5.57
C ARG A 29 13.18 -6.70 4.27
N LYS A 30 12.52 -7.85 4.36
CA LYS A 30 12.06 -8.59 3.17
C LYS A 30 11.07 -7.76 2.34
N ARG A 31 10.11 -7.09 2.99
CA ARG A 31 9.12 -6.24 2.32
C ARG A 31 9.76 -5.05 1.61
N ILE A 32 10.71 -4.35 2.24
CA ILE A 32 11.38 -3.21 1.58
C ILE A 32 12.23 -3.68 0.39
N SER A 33 12.86 -4.85 0.46
CA SER A 33 13.57 -5.43 -0.68
C SER A 33 12.62 -5.77 -1.84
N SER A 34 11.44 -6.30 -1.57
CA SER A 34 10.41 -6.52 -2.60
C SER A 34 9.88 -5.21 -3.19
N LEU A 35 9.89 -4.10 -2.44
CA LEU A 35 9.45 -2.79 -2.91
C LEU A 35 10.33 -2.25 -4.05
N ALA A 36 11.62 -2.59 -4.07
CA ALA A 36 12.51 -2.24 -5.19
C ALA A 36 12.13 -2.91 -6.51
N LEU A 37 11.40 -4.03 -6.45
CA LEU A 37 10.87 -4.76 -7.61
C LEU A 37 9.40 -4.43 -7.88
N ALA A 38 8.81 -3.48 -7.15
CA ALA A 38 7.41 -3.13 -7.32
C ALA A 38 7.16 -2.53 -8.72
N ARG A 39 6.05 -2.93 -9.32
CA ARG A 39 5.59 -2.33 -10.58
C ARG A 39 4.86 -1.03 -10.28
N TYR A 40 4.97 -0.07 -11.19
CA TYR A 40 4.14 1.13 -11.15
C TYR A 40 2.69 0.79 -11.52
N ASP A 41 1.77 0.93 -10.57
CA ASP A 41 0.34 0.63 -10.73
C ASP A 41 -0.52 1.88 -11.01
N GLY A 42 0.08 3.07 -11.08
CA GLY A 42 -0.60 4.35 -11.31
C GLY A 42 -0.54 5.30 -10.11
N GLU A 43 -1.16 6.47 -10.26
CA GLU A 43 -1.22 7.50 -9.23
C GLU A 43 -2.40 7.29 -8.29
N VAL A 44 -2.18 7.51 -6.99
CA VAL A 44 -3.26 7.54 -6.02
C VAL A 44 -4.01 8.87 -6.17
N PHE A 45 -5.06 8.89 -6.97
CA PHE A 45 -5.89 10.08 -7.17
C PHE A 45 -6.73 10.43 -5.94
N ALA A 46 -7.30 9.43 -5.25
CA ALA A 46 -8.11 9.64 -4.06
C ALA A 46 -8.04 8.45 -3.09
N ARG A 47 -8.05 8.74 -1.79
CA ARG A 47 -8.14 7.73 -0.72
C ARG A 47 -9.45 7.93 0.04
N TYR A 48 -10.39 7.01 -0.14
CA TYR A 48 -11.66 7.02 0.57
C TYR A 48 -11.58 6.11 1.81
N PRO A 49 -11.97 6.57 3.01
CA PRO A 49 -12.06 5.71 4.18
C PRO A 49 -13.17 4.67 3.96
N ALA A 50 -12.80 3.39 3.94
CA ALA A 50 -13.75 2.29 3.71
C ALA A 50 -14.65 1.99 4.93
N THR A 51 -14.52 2.76 6.01
CA THR A 51 -15.31 2.60 7.22
C THR A 51 -16.63 3.35 7.03
N VAL A 52 -17.67 2.56 6.69
CA VAL A 52 -19.11 2.88 6.58
C VAL A 52 -19.56 3.88 5.50
N GLY A 53 -20.13 3.35 4.40
CA GLY A 53 -20.91 4.11 3.42
C GLY A 53 -21.42 3.26 2.25
N PHE A 54 -22.32 3.83 1.44
CA PHE A 54 -22.86 3.22 0.20
C PHE A 54 -21.77 3.00 -0.88
N ILE A 55 -20.69 3.79 -0.85
CA ILE A 55 -19.66 3.81 -1.89
C ILE A 55 -18.82 2.51 -1.98
N PRO A 56 -18.26 1.95 -0.88
CA PRO A 56 -17.58 0.66 -0.94
C PRO A 56 -18.47 -0.49 -1.44
N ARG A 57 -19.77 -0.45 -1.12
CA ARG A 57 -20.75 -1.46 -1.55
C ARG A 57 -21.00 -1.39 -3.05
N MET A 58 -21.12 -0.19 -3.61
CA MET A 58 -21.22 0.01 -5.06
C MET A 58 -19.95 -0.45 -5.77
N ILE A 59 -18.76 -0.06 -5.28
CA ILE A 59 -17.49 -0.45 -5.91
C ILE A 59 -17.33 -1.98 -5.93
N ALA A 60 -17.67 -2.67 -4.84
CA ALA A 60 -17.66 -4.13 -4.79
C ALA A 60 -18.69 -4.76 -5.76
N PHE A 61 -19.88 -4.18 -5.86
CA PHE A 61 -20.91 -4.62 -6.82
C PHE A 61 -20.42 -4.51 -8.26
N PHE A 62 -19.89 -3.35 -8.68
CA PHE A 62 -19.37 -3.15 -10.03
C PHE A 62 -18.17 -4.05 -10.32
N ARG A 63 -17.27 -4.26 -9.36
CA ARG A 63 -16.14 -5.18 -9.53
C ARG A 63 -16.61 -6.62 -9.73
N ASN A 64 -17.60 -7.08 -8.96
CA ASN A 64 -18.13 -8.45 -9.07
C ASN A 64 -18.93 -8.64 -10.37
N ALA A 65 -19.70 -7.63 -10.80
CA ALA A 65 -20.43 -7.67 -12.07
C ALA A 65 -19.49 -7.76 -13.28
N ARG A 66 -18.32 -7.09 -13.23
CA ARG A 66 -17.31 -7.17 -14.30
C ARG A 66 -16.54 -8.50 -14.35
N LEU A 67 -16.52 -9.27 -13.26
CA LEU A 67 -15.88 -10.59 -13.21
C LEU A 67 -16.86 -11.73 -13.57
N ALA A 68 -18.16 -11.44 -13.61
CA ALA A 68 -19.23 -12.38 -13.95
C ALA A 68 -19.72 -12.26 -15.41
N ALA A 69 -19.15 -11.34 -16.18
CA ALA A 69 -19.38 -11.14 -17.62
C ALA A 69 -18.10 -11.54 -18.40
#